data_AF-A0A7Y5U7I0-F1
#
_entry.id   AF-A0A7Y5U7I0-F1
#
_cell.length_a   1.000
_cell.length_b   1.000
_cell.length_c   1.000
_cell.angle_alpha   90.00
_cell.angle_beta   90.00
_cell.angle_gamma   90.00
#
_symmetry.space_group_name_H-M   'P 1'
#
loop_
_entity.id
_entity.type
_entity.pdbx_description
1 polymer ?
#
loop_
_entity_poly.entity_id
_entity_poly.type
_entity_poly.pdbx_seq_one_letter_code
_entity_poly.pdbx_strand_id
1 'polypeptide(L)'
;MPKRARLTRVVLAALGATPLFITLGSACGARDDLPDLPPVPPVPECVVDADCEGFDDLCRNVRCVPDDGSGGGDEGGGAVGGSAVGGSAGGDVIGGADGRAITLRRGQCREVNPVDCDDGDICTIDTCDPATGSCSSELAVHDNDGDGFNGPREGTKAGDPDSCGDDCDDTNENAFPGNTEVCDGADNDCNGIVDDNATFIPIELEPVRISPDGQTPAGPGGLAWSGESYVATYTGTSSGFDIWRSQLAPNGDKLQDDELLKISNSDGMGGPIVWTGDRYGVAWQERRDGDYEIYFRLLDASGATVVTSPVQLSDAFGFSVNPDLGWTGTRFVAVWQDERSGQFSIFGRTITLEGAPDSGEVQLVPEGGFPDEAPVVAASSQGIGVAWGHGDALAHFIQFQTFGFDLQATSDVVTLTDGTTDAVYPAVAYNDGTYVVAWFDRSASPQGIYAAVISDEGQLVVAPKLVSSTPAGRHSRYPSMRALGDRILLVFSDDRDGGQYELYGRMLTASLDPLTEPQRITQATGDSVYPKLAFGPDGNVGILFRDDRLGEQHVFFTRLGCLAGTTPPNP
;
A
#
# COMPACT_ATOMS: atom_id res chain seq x y z
N MET A 1 -16.85 54.06 31.78
CA MET A 1 -16.73 55.49 31.39
C MET A 1 -16.23 56.28 32.60
N PRO A 2 -15.43 57.38 32.48
CA PRO A 2 -15.22 58.28 31.32
C PRO A 2 -13.76 58.30 30.77
N LYS A 3 -13.54 58.30 29.43
CA LYS A 3 -13.39 59.40 28.44
C LYS A 3 -12.03 60.16 28.45
N ARG A 4 -11.15 59.99 27.44
CA ARG A 4 -11.07 60.82 26.19
C ARG A 4 -9.81 60.55 25.30
N ALA A 5 -10.11 60.34 24.01
CA ALA A 5 -9.40 60.41 22.72
C ALA A 5 -8.04 61.14 22.52
N ARG A 6 -7.27 60.65 21.52
CA ARG A 6 -6.89 61.42 20.30
C ARG A 6 -6.45 60.53 19.12
N LEU A 7 -6.97 60.88 17.93
CA LEU A 7 -6.68 60.34 16.60
C LEU A 7 -5.36 60.90 16.02
N THR A 8 -4.74 60.18 15.09
CA THR A 8 -4.03 60.77 13.94
C THR A 8 -4.44 60.06 12.64
N ARG A 9 -4.77 60.86 11.62
CA ARG A 9 -5.21 60.49 10.26
C ARG A 9 -4.00 60.20 9.36
N VAL A 10 -4.14 59.25 8.43
CA VAL A 10 -3.55 59.37 7.09
C VAL A 10 -4.65 59.10 6.06
N VAL A 11 -4.65 59.93 5.03
CA VAL A 11 -5.61 60.08 3.94
C VAL A 11 -5.20 59.16 2.79
N LEU A 12 -6.14 58.45 2.16
CA LEU A 12 -6.04 58.17 0.73
C LEU A 12 -7.44 58.22 0.09
N ALA A 13 -7.49 58.94 -1.03
CA ALA A 13 -8.69 59.38 -1.71
C ALA A 13 -9.34 58.28 -2.54
N ALA A 14 -10.67 58.35 -2.61
CA ALA A 14 -11.53 57.60 -3.51
C ALA A 14 -11.39 58.07 -4.97
N LEU A 15 -11.70 57.18 -5.91
CA LEU A 15 -12.51 57.47 -7.11
C LEU A 15 -12.93 56.13 -7.74
N GLY A 16 -14.24 55.89 -7.82
CA GLY A 16 -14.83 54.72 -8.46
C GLY A 16 -15.16 54.95 -9.94
N ALA A 17 -15.52 53.87 -10.63
CA ALA A 17 -16.60 53.78 -11.62
C ALA A 17 -16.45 52.50 -12.48
N THR A 18 -17.45 51.62 -12.42
CA THR A 18 -17.95 50.83 -13.56
C THR A 18 -18.87 51.74 -14.41
N PRO A 19 -19.19 51.52 -15.72
CA PRO A 19 -19.39 50.19 -16.37
C PRO A 19 -19.11 50.08 -17.91
N LEU A 20 -19.41 48.87 -18.45
CA LEU A 20 -20.01 48.54 -19.77
C LEU A 20 -19.17 48.31 -21.07
N PHE A 21 -19.18 47.04 -21.51
CA PHE A 21 -19.30 46.43 -22.86
C PHE A 21 -18.79 47.17 -24.13
N ILE A 22 -17.98 46.45 -24.95
CA ILE A 22 -18.26 46.03 -26.35
C ILE A 22 -17.14 45.09 -26.87
N THR A 23 -17.57 44.21 -27.77
CA THR A 23 -17.02 43.02 -28.43
C THR A 23 -15.93 43.21 -29.50
N LEU A 24 -15.22 42.07 -29.75
CA LEU A 24 -14.62 41.53 -31.00
C LEU A 24 -13.17 41.89 -31.39
N GLY A 25 -12.38 40.82 -31.59
CA GLY A 25 -11.12 40.83 -32.35
C GLY A 25 -10.22 39.62 -32.10
N SER A 26 -10.56 38.46 -32.69
CA SER A 26 -9.74 37.24 -32.75
C SER A 26 -8.38 37.48 -33.42
N ALA A 27 -7.31 36.87 -32.90
CA ALA A 27 -6.29 36.15 -33.70
C ALA A 27 -5.25 35.43 -32.81
N CYS A 28 -5.22 34.10 -33.00
CA CYS A 28 -4.08 33.15 -32.98
C CYS A 28 -3.05 33.14 -31.85
N GLY A 29 -2.92 31.97 -31.22
CA GLY A 29 -1.69 31.51 -30.57
C GLY A 29 -1.90 30.61 -29.35
N ALA A 30 -2.52 29.44 -29.53
CA ALA A 30 -2.52 28.37 -28.54
C ALA A 30 -1.32 27.43 -28.77
N ARG A 31 -0.70 26.97 -27.67
CA ARG A 31 0.11 25.75 -27.43
C ARG A 31 0.75 25.91 -26.03
N ASP A 32 0.69 24.98 -25.07
CA ASP A 32 0.39 23.55 -25.12
C ASP A 32 -0.47 23.14 -23.89
N ASP A 33 -1.64 22.57 -24.17
CA ASP A 33 -2.36 21.67 -23.27
C ASP A 33 -1.84 20.25 -23.56
N LEU A 34 -1.35 19.55 -22.55
CA LEU A 34 -1.28 18.08 -22.56
C LEU A 34 -2.73 17.57 -22.46
N PRO A 35 -3.23 16.81 -23.43
CA PRO A 35 -4.55 16.20 -23.33
C PRO A 35 -4.50 15.00 -22.37
N ASP A 36 -5.64 14.77 -21.71
CA ASP A 36 -6.01 13.51 -21.06
C ASP A 36 -5.41 12.31 -21.81
N LEU A 37 -4.73 11.44 -21.07
CA LEU A 37 -4.35 10.14 -21.60
C LEU A 37 -5.61 9.45 -22.14
N PRO A 38 -5.59 8.91 -23.36
CA PRO A 38 -6.70 8.13 -23.87
C PRO A 38 -6.97 6.94 -22.92
N PRO A 39 -8.21 6.45 -22.85
CA PRO A 39 -8.49 5.20 -22.13
C PRO A 39 -7.50 4.13 -22.60
N VAL A 40 -6.92 3.39 -21.64
CA VAL A 40 -6.10 2.21 -21.91
C VAL A 40 -6.85 1.41 -22.98
N PRO A 41 -6.23 1.16 -24.16
CA PRO A 41 -6.88 0.34 -25.17
C PRO A 41 -7.23 -0.99 -24.49
N PRO A 42 -8.40 -1.60 -24.77
CA PRO A 42 -8.54 -3.00 -24.42
C PRO A 42 -7.29 -3.72 -24.94
N VAL A 43 -6.75 -4.64 -24.13
CA VAL A 43 -5.74 -5.62 -24.57
C VAL A 43 -6.05 -5.91 -26.02
N PRO A 44 -5.11 -5.79 -26.97
CA PRO A 44 -5.45 -6.04 -28.36
C PRO A 44 -6.10 -7.42 -28.36
N GLU A 45 -7.41 -7.44 -28.59
CA GLU A 45 -8.00 -8.54 -29.29
C GLU A 45 -7.21 -8.47 -30.59
N CYS A 46 -6.14 -9.27 -30.65
CA CYS A 46 -5.65 -9.85 -31.89
C CYS A 46 -6.93 -10.04 -32.67
N VAL A 47 -7.09 -9.30 -33.77
CA VAL A 47 -8.30 -9.42 -34.57
C VAL A 47 -8.40 -10.91 -34.82
N VAL A 48 -9.33 -11.55 -34.11
CA VAL A 48 -9.68 -12.92 -34.33
C VAL A 48 -10.15 -12.86 -35.76
N ASP A 49 -9.33 -13.40 -36.66
CA ASP A 49 -9.80 -13.92 -37.94
C ASP A 49 -11.09 -14.64 -37.59
N ALA A 50 -12.20 -14.03 -37.98
CA ALA A 50 -13.53 -14.54 -37.72
C ALA A 50 -13.86 -15.65 -38.73
N ASP A 51 -12.84 -16.33 -39.26
CA ASP A 51 -12.91 -17.21 -40.41
C ASP A 51 -12.51 -18.65 -40.06
N CYS A 52 -11.80 -18.96 -38.96
CA CYS A 52 -11.25 -20.31 -38.78
C CYS A 52 -11.19 -20.86 -37.33
N GLU A 53 -12.16 -21.70 -36.91
CA GLU A 53 -11.91 -22.67 -35.83
C GLU A 53 -10.92 -23.75 -36.33
N GLY A 54 -9.75 -23.87 -35.68
CA GLY A 54 -8.80 -24.97 -35.86
C GLY A 54 -7.53 -24.69 -36.68
N PHE A 55 -7.15 -23.42 -36.87
CA PHE A 55 -5.91 -23.03 -37.56
C PHE A 55 -5.16 -21.99 -36.73
N ASP A 56 -4.20 -22.45 -35.92
CA ASP A 56 -3.23 -21.59 -35.25
C ASP A 56 -2.16 -21.12 -36.29
N ASP A 57 -1.86 -19.82 -36.28
CA ASP A 57 -0.62 -19.16 -36.76
C ASP A 57 -0.37 -18.87 -38.27
N LEU A 58 -1.33 -19.06 -39.18
CA LEU A 58 -1.09 -18.77 -40.60
C LEU A 58 -1.51 -17.35 -41.04
N CYS A 59 -0.53 -16.54 -41.47
CA CYS A 59 -0.76 -15.21 -42.00
C CYS A 59 -1.14 -15.23 -43.50
N ARG A 60 -2.37 -14.79 -43.83
CA ARG A 60 -2.89 -14.82 -45.21
C ARG A 60 -2.73 -13.47 -45.91
N ASN A 61 -1.72 -13.31 -46.76
CA ASN A 61 -1.66 -12.15 -47.65
C ASN A 61 -2.71 -12.28 -48.78
N VAL A 62 -3.44 -11.20 -49.06
CA VAL A 62 -4.49 -11.19 -50.07
C VAL A 62 -4.09 -10.25 -51.20
N ARG A 63 -3.88 -10.79 -52.41
CA ARG A 63 -3.58 -9.99 -53.60
C ARG A 63 -4.73 -10.04 -54.58
N CYS A 64 -5.08 -8.89 -55.16
CA CYS A 64 -5.96 -8.83 -56.33
C CYS A 64 -5.25 -9.43 -57.54
N VAL A 65 -5.60 -10.66 -57.92
CA VAL A 65 -5.16 -11.27 -59.17
C VAL A 65 -6.19 -10.91 -60.25
N PRO A 66 -5.77 -10.36 -61.41
CA PRO A 66 -6.68 -10.13 -62.52
C PRO A 66 -7.25 -11.47 -63.00
N ASP A 67 -8.57 -11.61 -63.01
CA ASP A 67 -9.24 -12.79 -63.56
C ASP A 67 -8.89 -12.88 -65.07
N ASP A 68 -8.05 -13.86 -65.43
CA ASP A 68 -7.60 -14.06 -66.80
C ASP A 68 -8.57 -14.95 -67.61
N GLY A 69 -9.70 -15.32 -67.00
CA GLY A 69 -10.77 -16.08 -67.65
C GLY A 69 -10.41 -17.53 -67.95
N SER A 70 -9.33 -18.05 -67.38
CA SER A 70 -8.95 -19.46 -67.53
C SER A 70 -9.41 -20.27 -66.32
N GLY A 71 -10.67 -20.72 -66.36
CA GLY A 71 -11.17 -21.72 -65.43
C GLY A 71 -10.34 -23.00 -65.55
N GLY A 72 -9.44 -23.22 -64.58
CA GLY A 72 -8.75 -24.49 -64.37
C GLY A 72 -9.74 -25.52 -63.90
N GLY A 73 -9.89 -26.60 -64.68
CA GLY A 73 -10.68 -27.76 -64.29
C GLY A 73 -9.93 -28.60 -63.26
N ASP A 74 -10.64 -28.98 -62.20
CA ASP A 74 -10.30 -30.17 -61.43
C ASP A 74 -11.49 -31.12 -61.45
N GLU A 75 -11.20 -32.34 -61.89
CA GLU A 75 -12.09 -33.49 -61.89
C GLU A 75 -12.19 -34.07 -60.47
N GLY A 76 -13.40 -34.25 -59.94
CA GLY A 76 -13.61 -35.01 -58.70
C GLY A 76 -15.07 -35.00 -58.24
N GLY A 77 -15.77 -36.11 -58.41
CA GLY A 77 -17.23 -36.18 -58.36
C GLY A 77 -17.90 -36.26 -56.98
N GLY A 78 -19.21 -36.04 -56.98
CA GLY A 78 -20.11 -36.29 -55.86
C GLY A 78 -21.47 -35.64 -56.06
N ALA A 79 -22.41 -36.37 -56.67
CA ALA A 79 -23.76 -35.90 -56.93
C ALA A 79 -24.64 -35.96 -55.67
N VAL A 80 -25.27 -34.85 -55.26
CA VAL A 80 -26.62 -34.83 -54.67
C VAL A 80 -27.31 -33.51 -55.03
N GLY A 81 -28.53 -33.59 -55.54
CA GLY A 81 -29.24 -32.47 -56.18
C GLY A 81 -30.01 -31.55 -55.24
N GLY A 82 -30.46 -30.42 -55.79
CA GLY A 82 -31.44 -29.56 -55.13
C GLY A 82 -31.57 -28.16 -55.71
N SER A 83 -32.58 -27.99 -56.55
CA SER A 83 -33.41 -26.78 -56.70
C SER A 83 -32.82 -25.51 -57.35
N ALA A 84 -33.44 -25.16 -58.46
CA ALA A 84 -33.27 -23.92 -59.20
C ALA A 84 -33.78 -22.70 -58.44
N VAL A 85 -33.03 -21.59 -58.49
CA VAL A 85 -33.57 -20.22 -58.53
C VAL A 85 -32.69 -19.41 -59.48
N GLY A 86 -33.31 -18.84 -60.51
CA GLY A 86 -32.65 -17.98 -61.49
C GLY A 86 -32.34 -16.59 -60.93
N GLY A 87 -31.19 -16.05 -61.31
CA GLY A 87 -30.77 -14.68 -61.02
C GLY A 87 -29.89 -14.17 -62.15
N SER A 88 -30.39 -13.16 -62.85
CA SER A 88 -29.85 -12.57 -64.08
C SER A 88 -28.41 -12.07 -63.96
N ALA A 89 -27.65 -12.26 -65.03
CA ALA A 89 -26.40 -11.55 -65.29
C ALA A 89 -26.62 -10.03 -65.24
N GLY A 90 -25.80 -9.34 -64.46
CA GLY A 90 -25.67 -7.89 -64.41
C GLY A 90 -24.19 -7.53 -64.26
N GLY A 91 -23.54 -7.17 -65.36
CA GLY A 91 -22.22 -6.53 -65.33
C GLY A 91 -22.42 -5.03 -65.25
N ASP A 92 -21.98 -4.41 -64.16
CA ASP A 92 -22.00 -2.95 -64.00
C ASP A 92 -21.02 -2.29 -64.98
N VAL A 93 -21.57 -1.45 -65.85
CA VAL A 93 -20.81 -0.54 -66.70
C VAL A 93 -20.99 0.86 -66.13
N ILE A 94 -19.96 1.40 -65.48
CA ILE A 94 -19.94 2.82 -65.08
C ILE A 94 -19.37 3.62 -66.25
N GLY A 95 -20.19 4.48 -66.84
CA GLY A 95 -19.80 5.36 -67.95
C GLY A 95 -18.95 6.54 -67.46
N GLY A 96 -17.67 6.56 -67.83
CA GLY A 96 -16.84 7.77 -67.77
C GLY A 96 -17.19 8.73 -68.92
N ALA A 97 -17.13 10.04 -68.67
CA ALA A 97 -17.62 11.11 -69.55
C ALA A 97 -16.95 11.23 -70.94
N ASP A 98 -15.98 10.35 -71.26
CA ASP A 98 -15.15 10.45 -72.46
C ASP A 98 -15.34 9.26 -73.43
N GLY A 99 -16.32 8.39 -73.20
CA GLY A 99 -16.72 7.33 -74.14
C GLY A 99 -15.69 6.21 -74.37
N ARG A 100 -14.62 6.12 -73.56
CA ARG A 100 -13.75 4.94 -73.52
C ARG A 100 -14.33 3.91 -72.55
N ALA A 101 -14.62 2.70 -73.05
CA ALA A 101 -15.02 1.58 -72.22
C ALA A 101 -13.87 1.19 -71.29
N ILE A 102 -13.99 1.51 -70.00
CA ILE A 102 -13.11 0.97 -68.97
C ILE A 102 -13.67 -0.42 -68.66
N THR A 103 -13.03 -1.46 -69.18
CA THR A 103 -13.33 -2.82 -68.73
C THR A 103 -12.82 -2.93 -67.29
N LEU A 104 -13.73 -2.84 -66.32
CA LEU A 104 -13.46 -3.26 -64.95
C LEU A 104 -13.17 -4.77 -65.01
N ARG A 105 -11.89 -5.14 -65.12
CA ARG A 105 -11.49 -6.52 -64.83
C ARG A 105 -11.77 -6.70 -63.35
N ARG A 106 -12.78 -7.51 -63.01
CA ARG A 106 -12.98 -7.94 -61.63
C ARG A 106 -11.71 -8.69 -61.24
N GLY A 107 -10.93 -8.13 -60.31
CA GLY A 107 -9.88 -8.88 -59.64
C GLY A 107 -10.54 -9.80 -58.63
N GLN A 108 -10.13 -11.05 -58.56
CA GLN A 108 -10.45 -11.88 -57.40
C GLN A 108 -9.31 -11.72 -56.40
N CYS A 109 -9.67 -11.45 -55.15
CA CYS A 109 -8.76 -11.60 -54.03
C CYS A 109 -8.36 -13.07 -53.97
N ARG A 110 -7.08 -13.36 -54.22
CA ARG A 110 -6.53 -14.70 -54.07
C ARG A 110 -5.46 -14.66 -53.00
N GLU A 111 -5.52 -15.61 -52.07
CA GLU A 111 -4.42 -15.85 -51.11
C GLU A 111 -3.15 -16.17 -51.89
N VAL A 112 -2.03 -15.56 -51.51
CA VAL A 112 -0.73 -15.81 -52.16
C VAL A 112 0.30 -16.22 -51.12
N ASN A 113 0.40 -17.53 -50.88
CA ASN A 113 1.34 -18.15 -49.94
C ASN A 113 1.10 -17.71 -48.49
N PRO A 114 0.44 -18.55 -47.66
CA PRO A 114 0.44 -18.38 -46.22
C PRO A 114 1.89 -18.24 -45.74
N VAL A 115 2.17 -17.16 -45.02
CA VAL A 115 3.46 -16.96 -44.37
C VAL A 115 3.26 -17.35 -42.92
N ASP A 116 3.93 -18.43 -42.52
CA ASP A 116 4.06 -18.81 -41.13
C ASP A 116 5.21 -17.98 -40.55
N CYS A 117 4.90 -17.15 -39.56
CA CYS A 117 5.87 -16.28 -38.91
C CYS A 117 6.36 -16.83 -37.57
N ASP A 118 5.81 -17.98 -37.11
CA ASP A 118 6.29 -18.66 -35.91
C ASP A 118 7.74 -19.11 -36.13
N ASP A 119 8.66 -18.54 -35.36
CA ASP A 119 10.07 -18.92 -35.39
C ASP A 119 10.40 -20.07 -34.40
N GLY A 120 9.39 -20.52 -33.66
CA GLY A 120 9.47 -21.57 -32.66
C GLY A 120 10.14 -21.12 -31.35
N ASP A 121 10.44 -19.83 -31.20
CA ASP A 121 10.94 -19.23 -29.97
C ASP A 121 9.76 -18.73 -29.13
N ILE A 122 9.52 -19.39 -28.00
CA ILE A 122 8.45 -19.01 -27.07
C ILE A 122 8.69 -17.65 -26.39
N CYS A 123 9.89 -17.08 -26.54
CA CYS A 123 10.28 -15.80 -25.97
C CYS A 123 10.11 -14.63 -26.93
N THR A 124 9.59 -14.86 -28.13
CA THR A 124 9.22 -13.82 -29.08
C THR A 124 7.71 -13.77 -29.30
N ILE A 125 7.22 -12.57 -29.55
CA ILE A 125 5.91 -12.32 -30.14
C ILE A 125 6.13 -12.15 -31.64
N ASP A 126 5.72 -13.16 -32.39
CA ASP A 126 5.83 -13.15 -33.84
C ASP A 126 4.64 -12.43 -34.47
N THR A 127 4.94 -11.29 -35.09
CA THR A 127 3.96 -10.45 -35.78
C THR A 127 4.15 -10.53 -37.29
N CYS A 128 3.04 -10.63 -38.01
CA CYS A 128 3.02 -10.60 -39.46
C CYS A 128 2.33 -9.34 -39.97
N ASP A 129 2.96 -8.63 -40.91
CA ASP A 129 2.30 -7.56 -41.65
C ASP A 129 1.39 -8.14 -42.73
N PRO A 130 0.05 -8.00 -42.63
CA PRO A 130 -0.89 -8.59 -43.59
C PRO A 130 -0.83 -7.94 -44.99
N ALA A 131 -0.30 -6.73 -45.11
CA ALA A 131 -0.18 -6.02 -46.38
C ALA A 131 1.04 -6.48 -47.19
N THR A 132 2.12 -6.89 -46.51
CA THR A 132 3.39 -7.25 -47.16
C THR A 132 3.75 -8.73 -47.01
N GLY A 133 3.17 -9.44 -46.05
CA GLY A 133 3.57 -10.79 -45.66
C GLY A 133 4.94 -10.84 -45.00
N SER A 134 5.41 -9.72 -44.43
CA SER A 134 6.69 -9.66 -43.72
C SER A 134 6.51 -10.11 -42.28
N CYS A 135 7.40 -10.96 -41.78
CA CYS A 135 7.46 -11.36 -40.37
C CYS A 135 8.39 -10.44 -39.58
N SER A 136 8.03 -10.16 -38.33
CA SER A 136 8.86 -9.51 -37.33
C SER A 136 8.68 -10.22 -36.00
N SER A 137 9.76 -10.47 -35.27
CA SER A 137 9.73 -11.01 -33.92
C SER A 137 10.20 -9.93 -32.94
N GLU A 138 9.42 -9.70 -31.88
CA GLU A 138 9.77 -8.82 -30.76
C GLU A 138 9.81 -9.64 -29.47
N LEU A 139 10.55 -9.22 -28.44
CA LEU A 139 10.59 -9.97 -27.18
C LEU A 139 9.20 -10.00 -26.53
N ALA A 140 8.82 -11.18 -26.02
CA ALA A 140 7.57 -11.41 -25.30
C ALA A 140 7.58 -10.90 -23.85
N VAL A 141 8.75 -10.48 -23.39
CA VAL A 141 9.00 -9.94 -22.05
C VAL A 141 9.56 -8.52 -22.18
N HIS A 142 9.37 -7.74 -21.13
CA HIS A 142 9.79 -6.34 -21.06
C HIS A 142 10.56 -6.10 -19.76
N ASP A 143 11.41 -5.08 -19.80
CA ASP A 143 12.13 -4.51 -18.67
C ASP A 143 11.34 -3.25 -18.28
N ASN A 144 10.53 -3.35 -17.24
CA ASN A 144 9.58 -2.30 -16.85
C ASN A 144 10.16 -1.29 -15.86
N ASP A 145 11.20 -1.65 -15.11
CA ASP A 145 11.87 -0.77 -14.16
C ASP A 145 13.22 -0.20 -14.66
N GLY A 146 13.76 -0.74 -15.75
CA GLY A 146 14.94 -0.25 -16.44
C GLY A 146 16.27 -0.74 -15.87
N ASP A 147 16.30 -1.85 -15.12
CA ASP A 147 17.52 -2.41 -14.54
C ASP A 147 18.34 -3.28 -15.52
N GLY A 148 17.76 -3.61 -16.67
CA GLY A 148 18.36 -4.40 -17.73
C GLY A 148 18.05 -5.89 -17.71
N PHE A 149 17.20 -6.34 -16.78
CA PHE A 149 16.60 -7.67 -16.74
C PHE A 149 15.13 -7.56 -17.15
N ASN A 150 14.56 -8.65 -17.66
CA ASN A 150 13.15 -8.64 -18.06
C ASN A 150 12.36 -9.50 -17.09
N GLY A 151 11.16 -9.03 -16.74
CA GLY A 151 10.18 -9.81 -16.01
C GLY A 151 9.82 -11.13 -16.69
N PRO A 152 9.32 -12.12 -15.93
CA PRO A 152 8.96 -13.41 -16.49
C PRO A 152 7.67 -13.27 -17.29
N ARG A 153 7.52 -14.13 -18.30
CA ARG A 153 6.27 -14.27 -19.05
C ARG A 153 5.11 -14.56 -18.10
N GLU A 154 3.96 -13.95 -18.36
CA GLU A 154 2.76 -14.12 -17.54
C GLU A 154 2.44 -15.61 -17.29
N GLY A 155 2.26 -15.96 -16.02
CA GLY A 155 1.97 -17.34 -15.58
C GLY A 155 3.20 -18.22 -15.36
N THR A 156 4.41 -17.72 -15.57
CA THR A 156 5.68 -18.38 -15.22
C THR A 156 6.37 -17.70 -14.04
N LYS A 157 7.39 -18.34 -13.47
CA LYS A 157 8.26 -17.70 -12.48
C LYS A 157 9.59 -17.29 -13.12
N ALA A 158 10.20 -16.25 -12.57
CA ALA A 158 11.55 -15.83 -12.92
C ALA A 158 12.53 -17.03 -12.94
N GLY A 159 13.26 -17.17 -14.03
CA GLY A 159 14.24 -18.24 -14.23
C GLY A 159 13.67 -19.63 -14.56
N ASP A 160 12.35 -19.80 -14.71
CA ASP A 160 11.78 -21.04 -15.25
C ASP A 160 12.20 -21.24 -16.73
N PRO A 161 12.28 -22.49 -17.25
CA PRO A 161 12.71 -22.75 -18.62
C PRO A 161 11.94 -22.00 -19.71
N ASP A 162 10.66 -21.70 -19.44
CA ASP A 162 9.74 -21.05 -20.38
C ASP A 162 9.42 -19.60 -19.97
N SER A 163 10.12 -19.04 -18.97
CA SER A 163 9.82 -17.70 -18.44
C SER A 163 10.30 -16.58 -19.32
N CYS A 164 11.35 -16.80 -20.12
CA CYS A 164 11.97 -15.81 -20.99
C CYS A 164 12.55 -14.57 -20.29
N GLY A 165 12.41 -14.48 -18.96
CA GLY A 165 12.90 -13.44 -18.07
C GLY A 165 13.25 -14.02 -16.70
N ASP A 166 14.23 -13.43 -16.06
CA ASP A 166 14.83 -13.88 -14.79
C ASP A 166 14.74 -12.84 -13.68
N ASP A 167 14.19 -11.66 -13.96
CA ASP A 167 13.76 -10.69 -12.96
C ASP A 167 12.53 -11.22 -12.20
N CYS A 168 12.55 -11.16 -10.87
CA CYS A 168 11.50 -11.65 -9.99
C CYS A 168 10.48 -10.57 -9.58
N ASP A 169 10.80 -9.29 -9.73
CA ASP A 169 9.92 -8.14 -9.53
C ASP A 169 10.32 -7.00 -10.48
N ASP A 170 9.84 -7.11 -11.73
CA ASP A 170 10.05 -6.18 -12.85
C ASP A 170 9.44 -4.77 -12.63
N THR A 171 9.04 -4.46 -11.40
CA THR A 171 8.64 -3.11 -10.98
C THR A 171 9.63 -2.48 -10.01
N ASN A 172 10.71 -3.18 -9.70
CA ASN A 172 11.70 -2.84 -8.69
C ASN A 172 13.12 -3.03 -9.22
N GLU A 173 13.76 -1.91 -9.58
CA GLU A 173 15.13 -1.86 -10.12
C GLU A 173 16.23 -2.48 -9.22
N ASN A 174 15.88 -2.91 -8.00
CA ASN A 174 16.76 -3.60 -7.08
C ASN A 174 16.47 -5.12 -6.97
N ALA A 175 15.60 -5.69 -7.79
CA ALA A 175 15.17 -7.08 -7.73
C ALA A 175 15.54 -7.85 -9.00
N PHE A 176 16.82 -8.18 -9.15
CA PHE A 176 17.32 -8.86 -10.35
C PHE A 176 18.34 -9.96 -10.04
N PRO A 177 18.51 -10.95 -10.94
CA PRO A 177 19.45 -12.06 -10.78
C PRO A 177 20.85 -11.68 -10.30
N GLY A 178 21.19 -12.14 -9.11
CA GLY A 178 22.53 -11.97 -8.51
C GLY A 178 22.83 -10.56 -8.00
N ASN A 179 21.80 -9.73 -7.77
CA ASN A 179 21.96 -8.48 -7.02
C ASN A 179 22.40 -8.75 -5.56
N THR A 180 22.65 -7.70 -4.79
CA THR A 180 22.93 -7.80 -3.35
C THR A 180 21.65 -7.73 -2.55
N GLU A 181 21.43 -8.72 -1.69
CA GLU A 181 20.33 -8.74 -0.72
C GLU A 181 20.36 -7.57 0.27
N VAL A 182 19.20 -6.95 0.45
CA VAL A 182 18.90 -5.92 1.44
C VAL A 182 17.64 -6.35 2.19
N CYS A 183 17.52 -6.05 3.48
CA CYS A 183 16.36 -6.50 4.26
C CYS A 183 15.14 -5.60 4.10
N ASP A 184 14.61 -5.51 2.90
CA ASP A 184 13.41 -4.73 2.58
C ASP A 184 12.16 -5.61 2.44
N GLY A 185 12.31 -6.93 2.51
CA GLY A 185 11.25 -7.91 2.31
C GLY A 185 11.05 -8.31 0.84
N ALA A 186 11.98 -7.93 -0.04
CA ALA A 186 12.06 -8.41 -1.42
C ALA A 186 13.15 -9.49 -1.57
N ASP A 187 13.09 -10.22 -2.66
CA ASP A 187 14.12 -11.16 -3.10
C ASP A 187 15.03 -10.41 -4.08
N ASN A 188 15.99 -9.62 -3.57
CA ASN A 188 16.71 -8.66 -4.41
C ASN A 188 17.57 -9.37 -5.48
N ASP A 189 18.07 -10.57 -5.20
CA ASP A 189 18.95 -11.34 -6.08
C ASP A 189 18.21 -12.41 -6.92
N CYS A 190 16.88 -12.48 -6.78
CA CYS A 190 15.98 -13.42 -7.44
C CYS A 190 16.36 -14.90 -7.29
N ASN A 191 16.94 -15.27 -6.15
CA ASN A 191 17.29 -16.67 -5.86
C ASN A 191 16.11 -17.48 -5.27
N GLY A 192 14.96 -16.83 -5.02
CA GLY A 192 13.75 -17.39 -4.44
C GLY A 192 13.71 -17.34 -2.92
N ILE A 193 14.60 -16.58 -2.26
CA ILE A 193 14.72 -16.50 -0.81
C ILE A 193 14.79 -15.03 -0.38
N VAL A 194 13.65 -14.49 0.04
CA VAL A 194 13.52 -13.12 0.55
C VAL A 194 14.53 -12.80 1.66
N ASP A 195 15.31 -11.74 1.45
CA ASP A 195 16.47 -11.31 2.23
C ASP A 195 17.38 -12.45 2.75
N ASP A 196 17.50 -13.58 2.04
CA ASP A 196 18.36 -14.71 2.41
C ASP A 196 18.12 -15.26 3.86
N ASN A 197 16.86 -15.29 4.31
CA ASN A 197 16.48 -15.63 5.69
C ASN A 197 17.10 -14.68 6.75
N ALA A 198 17.18 -13.39 6.44
CA ALA A 198 17.77 -12.41 7.32
C ALA A 198 17.24 -12.45 8.76
N THR A 199 18.16 -12.18 9.68
CA THR A 199 17.85 -12.05 11.11
C THR A 199 18.18 -10.64 11.60
N PHE A 200 17.51 -10.23 12.67
CA PHE A 200 17.64 -8.90 13.24
C PHE A 200 18.32 -8.96 14.60
N ILE A 201 19.42 -8.22 14.75
CA ILE A 201 20.18 -8.14 16.00
C ILE A 201 20.25 -6.69 16.51
N PRO A 202 20.25 -6.43 17.82
CA PRO A 202 20.50 -5.09 18.35
C PRO A 202 21.90 -4.60 17.98
N ILE A 203 21.98 -3.46 17.28
CA ILE A 203 23.25 -2.81 16.93
C ILE A 203 23.51 -1.54 17.74
N GLU A 204 22.49 -1.03 18.44
CA GLU A 204 22.58 0.14 19.32
C GLU A 204 22.08 -0.18 20.73
N LEU A 205 23.01 -0.60 21.59
CA LEU A 205 22.70 -0.97 22.97
C LEU A 205 22.48 0.23 23.90
N GLU A 206 22.76 1.45 23.43
CA GLU A 206 22.54 2.70 24.16
C GLU A 206 21.48 3.54 23.42
N PRO A 207 20.19 3.39 23.77
CA PRO A 207 19.12 4.08 23.05
C PRO A 207 19.19 5.60 23.24
N VAL A 208 18.89 6.34 22.17
CA VAL A 208 18.91 7.81 22.12
C VAL A 208 17.58 8.35 22.67
N ARG A 209 17.65 9.32 23.59
CA ARG A 209 16.44 9.97 24.12
C ARG A 209 15.88 10.96 23.10
N ILE A 210 14.61 10.80 22.75
CA ILE A 210 13.88 11.68 21.83
C ILE A 210 13.12 12.75 22.60
N SER A 211 12.27 12.40 23.58
CA SER A 211 11.49 13.44 24.26
C SER A 211 12.35 14.29 25.23
N PRO A 212 12.13 15.62 25.31
CA PRO A 212 12.86 16.49 26.23
C PRO A 212 12.31 16.39 27.67
N ASP A 213 13.12 16.80 28.66
CA ASP A 213 12.77 16.77 30.11
C ASP A 213 11.51 17.57 30.46
N GLY A 214 11.18 18.60 29.69
CA GLY A 214 10.00 19.44 29.93
C GLY A 214 8.69 18.86 29.42
N GLN A 215 8.69 17.66 28.82
CA GLN A 215 7.54 17.06 28.14
C GLN A 215 7.19 15.67 28.71
N THR A 216 7.38 15.46 30.00
CA THR A 216 7.15 14.18 30.69
C THR A 216 5.87 14.18 31.55
N PRO A 217 5.14 13.06 31.65
CA PRO A 217 5.31 11.82 30.89
C PRO A 217 5.17 12.00 29.37
N ALA A 218 5.95 11.21 28.62
CA ALA A 218 5.89 11.13 27.16
C ALA A 218 5.64 9.69 26.70
N GLY A 219 4.92 9.53 25.59
CA GLY A 219 4.64 8.24 24.96
C GLY A 219 4.79 8.29 23.43
N PRO A 220 5.25 7.20 22.80
CA PRO A 220 5.46 7.16 21.35
C PRO A 220 4.12 7.20 20.59
N GLY A 221 4.07 7.99 19.52
CA GLY A 221 2.95 8.01 18.57
C GLY A 221 3.19 7.01 17.43
N GLY A 222 4.26 7.24 16.67
CA GLY A 222 4.65 6.43 15.53
C GLY A 222 6.03 6.81 15.01
N LEU A 223 6.53 6.01 14.08
CA LEU A 223 7.84 6.16 13.45
C LEU A 223 7.72 5.81 11.97
N ALA A 224 8.32 6.61 11.10
CA ALA A 224 8.38 6.33 9.67
C ALA A 224 9.73 6.76 9.09
N TRP A 225 10.18 6.13 8.01
CA TRP A 225 11.46 6.34 7.35
C TRP A 225 11.25 6.78 5.91
N SER A 226 11.94 7.83 5.46
CA SER A 226 11.80 8.36 4.10
C SER A 226 12.74 7.75 3.06
N GLY A 227 13.71 6.93 3.49
CA GLY A 227 14.91 6.64 2.68
C GLY A 227 16.13 7.46 3.12
N GLU A 228 15.93 8.59 3.80
CA GLU A 228 17.02 9.46 4.26
C GLU A 228 17.01 9.72 5.77
N SER A 229 15.83 9.88 6.37
CA SER A 229 15.68 10.20 7.78
C SER A 229 14.43 9.55 8.38
N TYR A 230 14.43 9.36 9.69
CA TYR A 230 13.21 9.01 10.41
C TYR A 230 12.43 10.27 10.79
N VAL A 231 11.12 10.14 10.83
CA VAL A 231 10.24 11.06 11.55
C VAL A 231 9.56 10.29 12.67
N ALA A 232 9.84 10.69 13.90
CA ALA A 232 9.22 10.18 15.11
C ALA A 232 8.13 11.15 15.57
N THR A 233 6.98 10.63 15.96
CA THR A 233 5.92 11.39 16.64
C THR A 233 5.81 10.92 18.09
N TYR A 234 5.49 11.84 19.00
CA TYR A 234 5.22 11.49 20.38
C TYR A 234 4.23 12.44 21.03
N THR A 235 3.51 11.94 22.03
CA THR A 235 2.70 12.76 22.92
C THR A 235 3.52 13.07 24.17
N GLY A 236 3.65 14.33 24.54
CA GLY A 236 4.33 14.78 25.76
C GLY A 236 3.43 15.66 26.61
N THR A 237 3.66 15.69 27.92
CA THR A 237 2.89 16.53 28.83
C THR A 237 3.75 17.61 29.48
N SER A 238 3.40 18.87 29.23
CA SER A 238 4.02 20.02 29.90
C SER A 238 2.97 20.91 30.58
N SER A 239 1.87 21.18 29.90
CA SER A 239 0.69 21.88 30.42
C SER A 239 -0.58 21.45 29.70
N GLY A 240 -0.81 20.13 29.65
CA GLY A 240 -1.77 19.48 28.76
C GLY A 240 -1.08 18.43 27.90
N PHE A 241 -1.80 17.82 26.97
CA PHE A 241 -1.24 16.86 26.02
C PHE A 241 -0.85 17.56 24.72
N ASP A 242 0.41 17.46 24.36
CA ASP A 242 0.97 18.02 23.13
C ASP A 242 1.50 16.89 22.24
N ILE A 243 1.17 16.96 20.96
CA ILE A 243 1.73 16.06 19.94
C ILE A 243 2.90 16.74 19.22
N TRP A 244 4.05 16.10 19.30
CA TRP A 244 5.32 16.57 18.78
C TRP A 244 5.82 15.68 17.65
N ARG A 245 6.64 16.26 16.77
CA ARG A 245 7.47 15.54 15.80
C ARG A 245 8.96 15.81 16.05
N SER A 246 9.78 14.81 15.76
CA SER A 246 11.24 14.91 15.72
C SER A 246 11.76 14.26 14.45
N GLN A 247 12.63 14.96 13.71
CA GLN A 247 13.37 14.38 12.60
C GLN A 247 14.68 13.79 13.12
N LEU A 248 14.95 12.52 12.80
CA LEU A 248 16.10 11.78 13.28
C LEU A 248 16.96 11.27 12.13
N ALA A 249 18.28 11.33 12.30
CA ALA A 249 19.24 10.67 11.44
C ALA A 249 19.08 9.13 11.51
N PRO A 250 19.68 8.38 10.57
CA PRO A 250 19.82 6.92 10.64
C PRO A 250 20.12 6.29 12.01
N ASN A 251 20.93 6.96 12.82
CA ASN A 251 21.39 6.51 14.13
C ASN A 251 20.53 7.06 15.29
N GLY A 252 19.40 7.69 15.00
CA GLY A 252 18.51 8.28 16.00
C GLY A 252 18.89 9.67 16.50
N ASP A 253 20.02 10.24 16.06
CA ASP A 253 20.40 11.60 16.44
C ASP A 253 19.39 12.61 15.87
N LYS A 254 18.99 13.58 16.69
CA LYS A 254 18.08 14.64 16.23
C LYS A 254 18.76 15.51 15.19
N LEU A 255 18.09 15.70 14.06
CA LEU A 255 18.51 16.60 12.98
C LEU A 255 18.05 18.05 13.21
N GLN A 256 16.97 18.22 13.97
CA GLN A 256 16.38 19.52 14.28
C GLN A 256 15.68 19.50 15.64
N ASP A 257 15.30 20.70 16.12
CA ASP A 257 14.45 20.85 17.29
C ASP A 257 13.05 20.25 17.03
N ASP A 258 12.42 19.81 18.11
CA ASP A 258 11.07 19.24 18.05
C ASP A 258 10.04 20.32 17.74
N GLU A 259 9.04 19.96 16.94
CA GLU A 259 7.98 20.87 16.55
C GLU A 259 6.60 20.29 16.87
N LEU A 260 5.66 21.17 17.23
CA LEU A 260 4.26 20.78 17.43
C LEU A 260 3.60 20.47 16.09
N LEU A 261 2.84 19.38 16.03
CA LEU A 261 2.02 19.07 14.86
C LEU A 261 0.72 19.88 14.84
N LYS A 262 0.13 20.07 16.03
CA LYS A 262 -1.10 20.85 16.23
C LYS A 262 -0.81 22.35 16.22
N ILE A 263 -1.83 23.13 15.83
CA ILE A 263 -1.75 24.60 15.78
C ILE A 263 -2.52 25.29 16.92
N SER A 264 -3.33 24.53 17.67
CA SER A 264 -4.15 25.07 18.74
C SER A 264 -3.52 24.80 20.12
N ASN A 265 -3.98 25.57 21.12
CA ASN A 265 -3.63 25.36 22.51
C ASN A 265 -4.70 24.52 23.22
N SER A 266 -4.93 23.31 22.74
CA SER A 266 -5.87 22.32 23.30
C SER A 266 -5.19 20.95 23.41
N ASP A 267 -5.72 20.02 24.20
CA ASP A 267 -5.12 18.69 24.35
C ASP A 267 -5.14 17.91 23.03
N GLY A 268 -4.01 17.32 22.65
CA GLY A 268 -3.87 16.47 21.47
C GLY A 268 -2.94 15.28 21.73
N MET A 269 -3.33 14.10 21.24
CA MET A 269 -2.68 12.82 21.54
C MET A 269 -2.65 11.89 20.32
N GLY A 270 -1.78 10.88 20.37
CA GLY A 270 -1.63 9.87 19.32
C GLY A 270 -0.44 10.18 18.41
N GLY A 271 -0.66 10.14 17.10
CA GLY A 271 0.36 10.41 16.09
C GLY A 271 0.77 9.22 15.22
N PRO A 272 -0.09 8.27 14.81
CA PRO A 272 0.31 7.32 13.77
C PRO A 272 0.79 8.11 12.54
N ILE A 273 1.90 7.64 11.97
CA ILE A 273 2.59 8.26 10.84
C ILE A 273 2.92 7.19 9.82
N VAL A 274 2.71 7.52 8.54
CA VAL A 274 3.07 6.66 7.41
C VAL A 274 3.83 7.47 6.36
N TRP A 275 4.78 6.83 5.69
CA TRP A 275 5.53 7.37 4.55
C TRP A 275 4.87 6.89 3.25
N THR A 276 4.72 7.79 2.27
CA THR A 276 4.09 7.48 0.97
C THR A 276 5.09 7.16 -0.14
N GLY A 277 6.38 7.42 0.07
CA GLY A 277 7.41 7.47 -0.98
C GLY A 277 7.94 8.88 -1.23
N ASP A 278 7.18 9.93 -0.89
CA ASP A 278 7.58 11.33 -1.09
C ASP A 278 7.20 12.30 0.05
N ARG A 279 6.25 11.91 0.90
CA ARG A 279 5.75 12.71 2.03
C ARG A 279 5.26 11.80 3.15
N TYR A 280 5.02 12.38 4.32
CA TYR A 280 4.38 11.67 5.42
C TYR A 280 2.94 12.13 5.61
N GLY A 281 2.07 11.20 6.00
CA GLY A 281 0.77 11.52 6.59
C GLY A 281 0.81 11.26 8.09
N VAL A 282 0.24 12.15 8.89
CA VAL A 282 0.10 11.99 10.34
C VAL A 282 -1.32 12.27 10.77
N ALA A 283 -1.89 11.41 11.61
CA ALA A 283 -3.20 11.63 12.23
C ALA A 283 -3.07 11.75 13.75
N TRP A 284 -3.99 12.46 14.40
CA TRP A 284 -4.06 12.57 15.87
C TRP A 284 -5.46 12.94 16.32
N GLN A 285 -5.77 12.71 17.59
CA GLN A 285 -6.99 13.23 18.21
C GLN A 285 -6.68 14.58 18.88
N GLU A 286 -7.57 15.55 18.78
CA GLU A 286 -7.40 16.87 19.41
C GLU A 286 -8.72 17.44 19.90
N ARG A 287 -8.70 18.15 21.03
CA ARG A 287 -9.88 18.69 21.69
C ARG A 287 -10.12 20.18 21.41
N ARG A 288 -9.71 20.67 20.24
CA ARG A 288 -9.71 22.11 19.93
C ARG A 288 -11.11 22.69 19.77
N ASP A 289 -12.07 21.85 19.35
CA ASP A 289 -13.43 22.24 19.00
C ASP A 289 -14.47 21.80 20.06
N GLY A 290 -14.01 21.34 21.24
CA GLY A 290 -14.82 21.05 22.43
C GLY A 290 -14.74 19.59 22.89
N ASP A 291 -14.97 18.68 21.96
CA ASP A 291 -14.78 17.22 22.11
C ASP A 291 -13.54 16.78 21.31
N TYR A 292 -13.07 15.54 21.54
CA TYR A 292 -11.94 15.01 20.78
C TYR A 292 -12.38 14.66 19.36
N GLU A 293 -11.68 15.20 18.38
CA GLU A 293 -11.87 14.88 16.97
C GLU A 293 -10.55 14.48 16.32
N ILE A 294 -10.62 13.72 15.23
CA ILE A 294 -9.47 13.27 14.47
C ILE A 294 -9.04 14.37 13.50
N TYR A 295 -7.75 14.68 13.51
CA TYR A 295 -7.10 15.60 12.59
C TYR A 295 -5.96 14.91 11.85
N PHE A 296 -5.66 15.45 10.68
CA PHE A 296 -4.64 14.95 9.78
C PHE A 296 -3.78 16.08 9.24
N ARG A 297 -2.52 15.76 8.96
CA ARG A 297 -1.61 16.67 8.25
C ARG A 297 -0.57 15.93 7.45
N LEU A 298 -0.15 16.57 6.36
CA LEU A 298 1.02 16.17 5.59
C LEU A 298 2.30 16.83 6.11
N LEU A 299 3.38 16.05 6.08
CA LEU A 299 4.74 16.51 6.25
C LEU A 299 5.53 16.22 4.98
N ASP A 300 6.45 17.09 4.58
CA ASP A 300 7.33 16.82 3.44
C ASP A 300 8.39 15.73 3.75
N ALA A 301 9.26 15.41 2.77
CA ALA A 301 10.32 14.41 2.93
C ALA A 301 11.31 14.68 4.08
N SER A 302 11.46 15.93 4.52
CA SER A 302 12.25 16.30 5.70
C SER A 302 11.46 16.20 7.01
N GLY A 303 10.20 15.78 6.92
CA GLY A 303 9.25 15.79 8.02
C GLY A 303 8.70 17.18 8.33
N ALA A 304 9.02 18.22 7.56
CA ALA A 304 8.55 19.57 7.82
C ALA A 304 7.07 19.74 7.50
N THR A 305 6.35 20.54 8.30
CA THR A 305 4.92 20.73 8.10
C THR A 305 4.65 21.42 6.77
N VAL A 306 3.84 20.80 5.92
CA VAL A 306 3.31 21.48 4.74
C VAL A 306 2.36 22.59 5.23
N VAL A 307 2.48 23.81 4.68
CA VAL A 307 1.96 25.08 5.25
C VAL A 307 0.41 25.13 5.41
N THR A 308 -0.32 24.10 5.01
CA THR A 308 -1.76 24.00 5.20
C THR A 308 -2.13 23.74 6.66
N SER A 309 -3.25 24.28 7.11
CA SER A 309 -3.83 23.95 8.42
C SER A 309 -4.15 22.45 8.51
N PRO A 310 -4.09 21.84 9.70
CA PRO A 310 -4.58 20.48 9.90
C PRO A 310 -6.01 20.31 9.40
N VAL A 311 -6.24 19.21 8.68
CA VAL A 311 -7.53 18.82 8.14
C VAL A 311 -8.28 18.04 9.21
N GLN A 312 -9.55 18.40 9.45
CA GLN A 312 -10.42 17.65 10.35
C GLN A 312 -10.99 16.44 9.60
N LEU A 313 -10.77 15.25 10.16
CA LEU A 313 -11.26 13.99 9.59
C LEU A 313 -12.59 13.56 10.18
N SER A 314 -12.90 13.92 11.43
CA SER A 314 -14.18 13.61 12.07
C SER A 314 -14.83 14.87 12.61
N ASP A 315 -16.15 14.98 12.45
CA ASP A 315 -16.98 16.04 13.02
C ASP A 315 -18.30 15.44 13.51
N ALA A 316 -18.29 14.96 14.76
CA ALA A 316 -19.41 14.26 15.34
C ALA A 316 -19.68 14.69 16.79
N PHE A 317 -20.86 14.35 17.30
CA PHE A 317 -21.09 14.52 18.72
C PHE A 317 -20.28 13.46 19.49
N GLY A 318 -19.71 13.79 20.65
CA GLY A 318 -18.94 12.81 21.44
C GLY A 318 -17.48 12.72 21.00
N PHE A 319 -16.79 11.67 21.44
CA PHE A 319 -15.34 11.54 21.25
C PHE A 319 -14.99 10.65 20.05
N SER A 320 -14.19 11.19 19.14
CA SER A 320 -13.42 10.45 18.15
C SER A 320 -11.96 10.37 18.61
N VAL A 321 -11.48 9.17 18.92
CA VAL A 321 -10.17 8.94 19.58
C VAL A 321 -9.47 7.69 19.04
N ASN A 322 -8.24 7.46 19.50
CA ASN A 322 -7.38 6.33 19.14
C ASN A 322 -7.29 6.10 17.62
N PRO A 323 -6.89 7.12 16.83
CA PRO A 323 -6.75 6.94 15.39
C PRO A 323 -5.56 6.02 15.07
N ASP A 324 -5.71 5.23 14.01
CA ASP A 324 -4.62 4.57 13.30
C ASP A 324 -4.65 4.92 11.81
N LEU A 325 -3.52 4.80 11.13
CA LEU A 325 -3.33 5.31 9.76
C LEU A 325 -2.61 4.29 8.88
N GLY A 326 -3.18 4.01 7.70
CA GLY A 326 -2.59 3.18 6.66
C GLY A 326 -2.37 3.95 5.35
N TRP A 327 -1.51 3.41 4.48
CA TRP A 327 -1.26 3.90 3.12
C TRP A 327 -1.51 2.78 2.12
N THR A 328 -2.36 3.01 1.11
CA THR A 328 -2.76 1.99 0.12
C THR A 328 -1.90 2.01 -1.15
N GLY A 329 -0.80 2.76 -1.17
CA GLY A 329 -0.08 3.10 -2.40
C GLY A 329 -0.66 4.29 -3.16
N THR A 330 -1.92 4.66 -2.91
CA THR A 330 -2.62 5.75 -3.61
C THR A 330 -3.40 6.69 -2.70
N ARG A 331 -3.85 6.22 -1.54
CA ARG A 331 -4.64 6.99 -0.57
C ARG A 331 -4.20 6.66 0.86
N PHE A 332 -4.40 7.62 1.76
CA PHE A 332 -4.36 7.30 3.19
C PHE A 332 -5.73 6.78 3.62
N VAL A 333 -5.72 5.91 4.61
CA VAL A 333 -6.92 5.43 5.30
C VAL A 333 -6.74 5.66 6.79
N ALA A 334 -7.60 6.48 7.37
CA ALA A 334 -7.66 6.67 8.81
C ALA A 334 -8.82 5.86 9.39
N VAL A 335 -8.57 5.15 10.47
CA VAL A 335 -9.59 4.47 11.29
C VAL A 335 -9.54 4.99 12.72
N TRP A 336 -10.67 5.08 13.41
CA TRP A 336 -10.75 5.57 14.79
C TRP A 336 -11.94 4.97 15.52
N GLN A 337 -11.94 5.06 16.85
CA GLN A 337 -13.13 4.73 17.65
C GLN A 337 -13.94 6.01 17.91
N ASP A 338 -15.26 5.87 17.87
CA ASP A 338 -16.18 7.00 17.84
C ASP A 338 -17.40 6.79 18.75
N GLU A 339 -17.69 7.76 19.61
CA GLU A 339 -18.75 7.66 20.64
C GLU A 339 -20.08 8.33 20.23
N ARG A 340 -20.27 8.71 18.96
CA ARG A 340 -21.42 9.55 18.55
C ARG A 340 -22.80 9.00 18.84
N SER A 341 -22.90 7.68 19.03
CA SER A 341 -24.14 6.98 19.36
C SER A 341 -24.28 6.64 20.85
N GLY A 342 -23.33 7.04 21.70
CA GLY A 342 -23.31 6.74 23.13
C GLY A 342 -22.59 5.43 23.52
N GLN A 343 -21.99 4.74 22.54
CA GLN A 343 -21.08 3.62 22.71
C GLN A 343 -20.00 3.73 21.63
N PHE A 344 -18.75 3.35 21.93
CA PHE A 344 -17.68 3.35 20.93
C PHE A 344 -17.96 2.32 19.82
N SER A 345 -17.81 2.76 18.58
CA SER A 345 -17.87 1.96 17.36
C SER A 345 -16.72 2.39 16.45
N ILE A 346 -16.32 1.55 15.49
CA ILE A 346 -15.19 1.86 14.60
C ILE A 346 -15.66 2.60 13.35
N PHE A 347 -15.04 3.73 13.08
CA PHE A 347 -15.23 4.55 11.89
C PHE A 347 -13.94 4.65 11.09
N GLY A 348 -14.08 5.00 9.81
CA GLY A 348 -12.94 5.30 8.97
C GLY A 348 -13.27 6.26 7.83
N ARG A 349 -12.23 6.79 7.21
CA ARG A 349 -12.33 7.53 5.95
C ARG A 349 -11.06 7.46 5.12
N THR A 350 -11.22 7.68 3.82
CA THR A 350 -10.10 7.82 2.88
C THR A 350 -9.70 9.29 2.72
N ILE A 351 -8.42 9.49 2.43
CA ILE A 351 -7.79 10.79 2.27
C ILE A 351 -6.88 10.73 1.05
N THR A 352 -6.95 11.73 0.17
CA THR A 352 -6.09 11.83 -1.02
C THR A 352 -4.62 12.03 -0.64
N LEU A 353 -3.72 11.84 -1.61
CA LEU A 353 -2.28 12.13 -1.46
C LEU A 353 -2.00 13.61 -1.09
N GLU A 354 -2.92 14.52 -1.42
CA GLU A 354 -2.87 15.95 -1.07
C GLU A 354 -3.45 16.24 0.33
N GLY A 355 -3.92 15.21 1.04
CA GLY A 355 -4.42 15.32 2.41
C GLY A 355 -5.86 15.78 2.52
N ALA A 356 -6.60 15.83 1.41
CA ALA A 356 -8.02 16.16 1.42
C ALA A 356 -8.85 14.90 1.65
N PRO A 357 -9.92 14.93 2.45
CA PRO A 357 -10.79 13.78 2.57
C PRO A 357 -11.61 13.57 1.29
N ASP A 358 -11.65 12.35 0.76
CA ASP A 358 -12.37 12.00 -0.48
C ASP A 358 -13.51 10.99 -0.28
N SER A 359 -13.69 10.45 0.94
CA SER A 359 -14.91 9.76 1.37
C SER A 359 -15.67 10.54 2.46
N GLY A 360 -16.91 10.13 2.74
CA GLY A 360 -17.57 10.46 4.00
C GLY A 360 -16.95 9.71 5.18
N GLU A 361 -17.44 9.99 6.40
CA GLU A 361 -17.15 9.17 7.58
C GLU A 361 -18.00 7.89 7.51
N VAL A 362 -17.32 6.75 7.37
CA VAL A 362 -17.96 5.44 7.20
C VAL A 362 -17.90 4.69 8.52
N GLN A 363 -19.06 4.25 9.02
CA GLN A 363 -19.11 3.31 10.14
C GLN A 363 -18.70 1.94 9.63
N LEU A 364 -17.54 1.45 10.07
CA LEU A 364 -16.99 0.16 9.63
C LEU A 364 -17.62 -0.99 10.40
N VAL A 365 -17.80 -0.82 11.71
CA VAL A 365 -18.34 -1.83 12.60
C VAL A 365 -19.68 -1.34 13.15
N PRO A 366 -20.82 -1.94 12.78
CA PRO A 366 -22.11 -1.54 13.33
C PRO A 366 -22.19 -1.87 14.82
N GLU A 367 -22.98 -1.09 15.56
CA GLU A 367 -23.14 -1.26 17.01
C GLU A 367 -23.58 -2.68 17.40
N GLY A 368 -22.74 -3.35 18.19
CA GLY A 368 -22.88 -4.77 18.55
C GLY A 368 -23.32 -5.04 20.00
N GLY A 369 -23.65 -4.02 20.77
CA GLY A 369 -24.03 -4.13 22.19
C GLY A 369 -22.86 -4.01 23.18
N PHE A 370 -21.61 -4.17 22.70
CA PHE A 370 -20.38 -3.86 23.41
C PHE A 370 -19.61 -2.77 22.64
N PRO A 371 -18.83 -1.92 23.32
CA PRO A 371 -17.96 -0.96 22.64
C PRO A 371 -16.86 -1.67 21.83
N ASP A 372 -16.53 -1.05 20.71
CA ASP A 372 -15.40 -1.39 19.86
C ASP A 372 -14.30 -0.33 20.01
N GLU A 373 -13.09 -0.75 20.35
CA GLU A 373 -12.00 0.12 20.81
C GLU A 373 -10.65 -0.22 20.17
N ALA A 374 -9.76 0.76 20.16
CA ALA A 374 -8.37 0.68 19.71
C ALA A 374 -8.21 0.00 18.33
N PRO A 375 -8.86 0.53 17.27
CA PRO A 375 -8.71 -0.01 15.94
C PRO A 375 -7.28 0.15 15.44
N VAL A 376 -6.80 -0.84 14.71
CA VAL A 376 -5.53 -0.81 13.98
C VAL A 376 -5.75 -1.28 12.56
N VAL A 377 -5.05 -0.68 11.60
CA VAL A 377 -5.27 -0.90 10.16
C VAL A 377 -3.98 -1.29 9.45
N ALA A 378 -4.07 -2.25 8.54
CA ALA A 378 -3.04 -2.54 7.54
C ALA A 378 -3.67 -2.48 6.15
N ALA A 379 -2.96 -1.88 5.20
CA ALA A 379 -3.37 -1.88 3.80
C ALA A 379 -2.75 -3.08 3.06
N SER A 380 -3.50 -3.62 2.11
CA SER A 380 -3.04 -4.61 1.13
C SER A 380 -3.10 -4.03 -0.28
N SER A 381 -2.76 -4.84 -1.29
CA SER A 381 -2.98 -4.51 -2.70
C SER A 381 -4.46 -4.52 -3.11
N GLN A 382 -5.33 -5.13 -2.32
CA GLN A 382 -6.76 -5.31 -2.63
C GLN A 382 -7.71 -4.47 -1.76
N GLY A 383 -7.24 -3.97 -0.62
CA GLY A 383 -8.07 -3.23 0.32
C GLY A 383 -7.34 -2.93 1.62
N ILE A 384 -8.07 -3.08 2.72
CA ILE A 384 -7.55 -2.94 4.08
C ILE A 384 -8.06 -4.06 4.97
N GLY A 385 -7.28 -4.39 6.00
CA GLY A 385 -7.67 -5.21 7.13
C GLY A 385 -7.68 -4.36 8.39
N VAL A 386 -8.76 -4.44 9.18
CA VAL A 386 -8.90 -3.70 10.43
C VAL A 386 -9.08 -4.69 11.57
N ALA A 387 -8.25 -4.58 12.62
CA ALA A 387 -8.42 -5.31 13.86
C ALA A 387 -8.83 -4.36 14.99
N TRP A 388 -9.66 -4.80 15.92
CA TRP A 388 -10.11 -3.99 17.05
C TRP A 388 -10.38 -4.85 18.29
N GLY A 389 -10.42 -4.20 19.45
CA GLY A 389 -10.94 -4.78 20.68
C GLY A 389 -12.46 -4.63 20.71
N HIS A 390 -13.18 -5.70 21.01
CA HIS A 390 -14.63 -5.70 21.20
C HIS A 390 -14.92 -6.19 22.60
N GLY A 391 -15.73 -5.50 23.42
CA GLY A 391 -16.03 -6.04 24.74
C GLY A 391 -16.37 -5.01 25.82
N ASP A 392 -16.40 -5.45 27.08
CA ASP A 392 -16.65 -4.60 28.24
C ASP A 392 -15.64 -4.85 29.36
N ALA A 393 -15.90 -4.25 30.53
CA ALA A 393 -15.06 -4.41 31.71
C ALA A 393 -14.84 -5.87 32.18
N LEU A 394 -15.60 -6.84 31.68
CA LEU A 394 -15.57 -8.25 32.08
C LEU A 394 -15.11 -9.20 30.97
N ALA A 395 -15.21 -8.83 29.70
CA ALA A 395 -14.78 -9.64 28.57
C ALA A 395 -14.25 -8.76 27.42
N HIS A 396 -13.03 -9.02 26.95
CA HIS A 396 -12.45 -8.32 25.80
C HIS A 396 -12.00 -9.33 24.74
N PHE A 397 -12.49 -9.13 23.54
CA PHE A 397 -12.25 -9.93 22.37
C PHE A 397 -11.37 -9.17 21.38
N ILE A 398 -10.60 -9.90 20.57
CA ILE A 398 -10.02 -9.34 19.36
C ILE A 398 -10.83 -9.79 18.16
N GLN A 399 -11.25 -8.82 17.35
CA GLN A 399 -11.97 -9.04 16.10
C GLN A 399 -11.20 -8.46 14.93
N PHE A 400 -11.50 -8.97 13.74
CA PHE A 400 -10.88 -8.57 12.49
C PHE A 400 -11.88 -8.64 11.33
N GLN A 401 -11.75 -7.75 10.36
CA GLN A 401 -12.54 -7.77 9.13
C GLN A 401 -11.78 -7.10 7.98
N THR A 402 -12.00 -7.55 6.75
CA THR A 402 -11.46 -6.91 5.54
C THR A 402 -12.48 -5.99 4.87
N PHE A 403 -11.97 -4.92 4.27
CA PHE A 403 -12.74 -3.90 3.58
C PHE A 403 -12.08 -3.55 2.25
N GLY A 404 -12.88 -3.20 1.25
CA GLY A 404 -12.39 -2.61 0.01
C GLY A 404 -11.86 -1.19 0.21
N PHE A 405 -11.24 -0.61 -0.82
CA PHE A 405 -10.78 0.78 -0.81
C PHE A 405 -11.91 1.82 -0.70
N ASP A 406 -13.16 1.41 -0.88
CA ASP A 406 -14.37 2.20 -0.64
C ASP A 406 -14.92 2.06 0.80
N LEU A 407 -14.16 1.38 1.66
CA LEU A 407 -14.48 1.07 3.05
C LEU A 407 -15.75 0.24 3.22
N GLN A 408 -16.18 -0.48 2.19
CA GLN A 408 -17.24 -1.48 2.30
C GLN A 408 -16.64 -2.81 2.71
N ALA A 409 -17.30 -3.51 3.65
CA ALA A 409 -16.85 -4.82 4.10
C ALA A 409 -16.83 -5.82 2.94
N THR A 410 -15.71 -6.54 2.80
CA THR A 410 -15.52 -7.60 1.80
C THR A 410 -15.52 -9.00 2.41
N SER A 411 -15.45 -9.10 3.75
CA SER A 411 -15.57 -10.34 4.50
C SER A 411 -16.60 -10.24 5.63
N ASP A 412 -16.96 -11.39 6.20
CA ASP A 412 -17.59 -11.43 7.52
C ASP A 412 -16.57 -11.06 8.63
N VAL A 413 -17.08 -10.70 9.81
CA VAL A 413 -16.24 -10.46 11.00
C VAL A 413 -15.64 -11.78 11.49
N VAL A 414 -14.32 -11.80 11.65
CA VAL A 414 -13.55 -12.90 12.24
C VAL A 414 -13.31 -12.59 13.72
N THR A 415 -13.81 -13.46 14.61
CA THR A 415 -13.52 -13.37 16.04
C THR A 415 -12.30 -14.22 16.37
N LEU A 416 -11.20 -13.60 16.79
CA LEU A 416 -9.90 -14.24 17.01
C LEU A 416 -9.70 -14.79 18.42
N THR A 417 -10.60 -14.44 19.34
CA THR A 417 -10.57 -14.86 20.74
C THR A 417 -11.94 -15.34 21.17
N ASP A 418 -12.03 -16.37 22.00
CA ASP A 418 -13.31 -17.03 22.30
C ASP A 418 -14.11 -16.38 23.46
N GLY A 419 -13.63 -15.26 24.00
CA GLY A 419 -14.30 -14.54 25.09
C GLY A 419 -14.13 -15.16 26.46
N THR A 420 -13.40 -16.28 26.56
CA THR A 420 -12.87 -16.73 27.85
C THR A 420 -11.68 -15.89 28.31
N THR A 421 -11.28 -14.94 27.47
CA THR A 421 -10.05 -14.19 27.56
C THR A 421 -10.24 -12.67 27.72
N ASP A 422 -9.27 -11.99 28.33
CA ASP A 422 -9.13 -10.54 28.44
C ASP A 422 -8.02 -10.09 27.49
N ALA A 423 -8.36 -10.01 26.20
CA ALA A 423 -7.43 -9.73 25.11
C ALA A 423 -7.43 -8.25 24.74
N VAL A 424 -6.22 -7.67 24.61
CA VAL A 424 -6.02 -6.23 24.40
C VAL A 424 -4.79 -5.95 23.53
N TYR A 425 -4.68 -4.69 23.10
CA TYR A 425 -3.55 -4.18 22.30
C TYR A 425 -3.37 -4.95 20.97
N PRO A 426 -4.40 -4.97 20.11
CA PRO A 426 -4.24 -5.54 18.78
C PRO A 426 -3.16 -4.78 18.00
N ALA A 427 -2.42 -5.52 17.18
CA ALA A 427 -1.54 -5.02 16.15
C ALA A 427 -1.81 -5.82 14.88
N VAL A 428 -1.77 -5.15 13.72
CA VAL A 428 -1.97 -5.79 12.42
C VAL A 428 -0.84 -5.43 11.48
N ALA A 429 -0.40 -6.39 10.68
CA ALA A 429 0.51 -6.19 9.57
C ALA A 429 0.04 -7.02 8.38
N TYR A 430 0.16 -6.47 7.17
CA TYR A 430 -0.08 -7.23 5.94
C TYR A 430 1.25 -7.87 5.51
N ASN A 431 1.23 -9.17 5.23
CA ASN A 431 2.38 -9.97 4.84
C ASN A 431 1.98 -10.93 3.72
N ASP A 432 2.24 -10.51 2.49
CA ASP A 432 2.06 -11.27 1.25
C ASP A 432 0.76 -12.11 1.17
N GLY A 433 -0.35 -11.45 0.80
CA GLY A 433 -1.67 -12.09 0.64
C GLY A 433 -2.38 -12.42 1.96
N THR A 434 -1.79 -12.09 3.11
CA THR A 434 -2.36 -12.37 4.42
C THR A 434 -2.19 -11.22 5.41
N TYR A 435 -3.13 -11.11 6.34
CA TYR A 435 -3.02 -10.25 7.51
C TYR A 435 -2.58 -11.07 8.72
N VAL A 436 -1.53 -10.60 9.39
CA VAL A 436 -1.11 -11.11 10.69
C VAL A 436 -1.66 -10.19 11.76
N VAL A 437 -2.45 -10.75 12.67
CA VAL A 437 -3.00 -10.01 13.81
C VAL A 437 -2.40 -10.58 15.09
N ALA A 438 -1.78 -9.73 15.91
CA ALA A 438 -1.20 -10.10 17.19
C ALA A 438 -1.82 -9.28 18.33
N TRP A 439 -1.90 -9.87 19.52
CA TRP A 439 -2.48 -9.23 20.70
C TRP A 439 -1.88 -9.78 21.98
N PHE A 440 -2.07 -9.05 23.08
CA PHE A 440 -1.76 -9.54 24.42
C PHE A 440 -3.02 -10.10 25.08
N ASP A 441 -2.93 -11.31 25.60
CA ASP A 441 -3.99 -11.92 26.40
C ASP A 441 -3.61 -11.96 27.89
N ARG A 442 -4.36 -11.20 28.71
CA ARG A 442 -4.11 -11.06 30.15
C ARG A 442 -4.55 -12.27 30.96
N SER A 443 -5.35 -13.16 30.39
CA SER A 443 -6.04 -14.23 31.12
C SER A 443 -5.77 -15.62 30.57
N ALA A 444 -5.24 -15.71 29.35
CA ALA A 444 -4.80 -16.96 28.76
C ALA A 444 -3.79 -17.68 29.66
N SER A 445 -3.75 -19.00 29.54
CA SER A 445 -2.75 -19.84 30.19
C SER A 445 -2.07 -20.69 29.12
N PRO A 446 -0.82 -20.39 28.76
CA PRO A 446 0.06 -19.35 29.31
C PRO A 446 -0.33 -17.92 28.91
N GLN A 447 -0.03 -16.93 29.75
CA GLN A 447 -0.19 -15.51 29.41
C GLN A 447 0.92 -15.09 28.43
N GLY A 448 0.60 -14.23 27.47
CA GLY A 448 1.59 -13.70 26.54
C GLY A 448 0.99 -13.11 25.28
N ILE A 449 1.85 -12.91 24.28
CA ILE A 449 1.43 -12.48 22.95
C ILE A 449 0.95 -13.70 22.15
N TYR A 450 -0.26 -13.59 21.63
CA TYR A 450 -0.88 -14.50 20.69
C TYR A 450 -0.98 -13.84 19.32
N ALA A 451 -1.03 -14.66 18.27
CA ALA A 451 -1.26 -14.18 16.92
C ALA A 451 -2.06 -15.19 16.09
N ALA A 452 -2.69 -14.69 15.04
CA ALA A 452 -3.42 -15.45 14.02
C ALA A 452 -3.11 -14.86 12.63
N VAL A 453 -3.37 -15.66 11.59
CA VAL A 453 -3.20 -15.25 10.18
C VAL A 453 -4.52 -15.38 9.46
N ILE A 454 -4.90 -14.35 8.71
CA ILE A 454 -6.17 -14.24 7.99
C ILE A 454 -5.87 -13.92 6.52
N SER A 455 -6.58 -14.53 5.56
CA SER A 455 -6.42 -14.22 4.13
C SER A 455 -7.09 -12.88 3.75
N ASP A 456 -6.86 -12.40 2.53
CA ASP A 456 -7.53 -11.21 1.99
C ASP A 456 -9.07 -11.33 1.97
N GLU A 457 -9.59 -12.55 1.81
CA GLU A 457 -11.03 -12.86 1.86
C GLU A 457 -11.57 -13.03 3.29
N GLY A 458 -10.78 -12.69 4.31
CA GLY A 458 -11.17 -12.78 5.72
C GLY A 458 -11.29 -14.22 6.24
N GLN A 459 -10.56 -15.17 5.65
CA GLN A 459 -10.56 -16.56 6.13
C GLN A 459 -9.40 -16.81 7.10
N LEU A 460 -9.67 -17.48 8.22
CA LEU A 460 -8.64 -17.84 9.18
C LEU A 460 -7.70 -18.91 8.59
N VAL A 461 -6.47 -18.51 8.25
CA VAL A 461 -5.41 -19.36 7.70
C VAL A 461 -4.65 -20.09 8.80
N VAL A 462 -4.24 -19.35 9.83
CA VAL A 462 -3.58 -19.89 11.02
C VAL A 462 -4.38 -19.53 12.24
N ALA A 463 -4.84 -20.54 12.97
CA ALA A 463 -5.59 -20.36 14.20
C ALA A 463 -4.74 -19.66 15.27
N PRO A 464 -5.38 -18.92 16.20
CA PRO A 464 -4.71 -18.24 17.31
C PRO A 464 -3.73 -19.16 18.05
N LYS A 465 -2.46 -18.75 18.15
CA LYS A 465 -1.44 -19.45 18.94
C LYS A 465 -0.47 -18.49 19.61
N LEU A 466 0.16 -18.96 20.70
CA LEU A 466 1.16 -18.21 21.46
C LEU A 466 2.44 -18.04 20.64
N VAL A 467 2.95 -16.81 20.52
CA VAL A 467 4.16 -16.48 19.73
C VAL A 467 5.32 -15.91 20.56
N SER A 468 5.06 -15.40 21.77
CA SER A 468 6.10 -14.79 22.63
C SER A 468 7.01 -15.77 23.38
N SER A 469 6.47 -16.95 23.74
CA SER A 469 7.12 -18.02 24.53
C SER A 469 7.86 -17.53 25.79
N THR A 470 7.10 -16.96 26.72
CA THR A 470 7.62 -16.31 27.94
C THR A 470 7.61 -17.26 29.14
N PRO A 471 8.61 -17.24 30.03
CA PRO A 471 8.67 -18.16 31.18
C PRO A 471 7.45 -18.08 32.10
N ALA A 472 7.15 -19.16 32.83
CA ALA A 472 6.02 -19.17 33.74
C ALA A 472 6.11 -18.08 34.83
N GLY A 473 5.03 -17.32 35.02
CA GLY A 473 4.96 -16.19 35.96
C GLY A 473 5.60 -14.89 35.44
N ARG A 474 5.94 -14.87 34.14
CA ARG A 474 6.42 -13.70 33.40
C ARG A 474 5.39 -13.31 32.35
N HIS A 475 5.47 -12.08 31.86
CA HIS A 475 4.46 -11.46 31.02
C HIS A 475 5.11 -10.76 29.83
N SER A 476 4.47 -10.92 28.68
CA SER A 476 4.77 -10.13 27.48
C SER A 476 3.58 -9.24 27.13
N ARG A 477 3.83 -8.03 26.64
CA ARG A 477 2.80 -7.03 26.30
C ARG A 477 3.20 -6.18 25.10
N TYR A 478 2.25 -5.39 24.59
CA TYR A 478 2.46 -4.37 23.56
C TYR A 478 3.16 -4.91 22.31
N PRO A 479 2.54 -5.86 21.59
CA PRO A 479 3.13 -6.39 20.37
C PRO A 479 3.21 -5.31 19.29
N SER A 480 4.30 -5.32 18.54
CA SER A 480 4.47 -4.58 17.29
C SER A 480 5.14 -5.50 16.28
N MET A 481 4.74 -5.40 15.02
CA MET A 481 5.16 -6.31 13.98
C MET A 481 5.69 -5.55 12.77
N ARG A 482 6.68 -6.15 12.11
CA ARG A 482 7.10 -5.75 10.76
C ARG A 482 7.02 -6.97 9.86
N ALA A 483 6.24 -6.85 8.79
CA ALA A 483 6.18 -7.84 7.72
C ALA A 483 7.38 -7.68 6.79
N LEU A 484 7.87 -8.81 6.28
CA LEU A 484 9.01 -8.92 5.37
C LEU A 484 8.62 -9.71 4.11
N GLY A 485 7.34 -9.91 3.83
CA GLY A 485 6.87 -10.72 2.71
C GLY A 485 6.76 -12.21 3.07
N ASP A 486 7.85 -12.84 3.51
CA ASP A 486 7.88 -14.28 3.82
C ASP A 486 7.79 -14.60 5.33
N ARG A 487 8.08 -13.60 6.17
CA ARG A 487 8.24 -13.75 7.62
C ARG A 487 7.86 -12.46 8.36
N ILE A 488 7.75 -12.59 9.67
CA ILE A 488 7.37 -11.49 10.56
C ILE A 488 8.45 -11.28 11.62
N LEU A 489 8.93 -10.04 11.74
CA LEU A 489 9.62 -9.59 12.94
C LEU A 489 8.59 -9.17 13.98
N LEU A 490 8.57 -9.85 15.12
CA LEU A 490 7.73 -9.52 16.27
C LEU A 490 8.59 -8.86 17.35
N VAL A 491 8.25 -7.63 17.74
CA VAL A 491 8.85 -6.91 18.88
C VAL A 491 7.80 -6.68 19.96
N PHE A 492 8.15 -6.91 21.21
CA PHE A 492 7.22 -6.83 22.35
C PHE A 492 7.98 -6.49 23.63
N SER A 493 7.25 -6.01 24.63
CA SER A 493 7.77 -5.81 25.98
C SER A 493 7.68 -7.10 26.78
N ASP A 494 8.71 -7.46 27.52
CA ASP A 494 8.76 -8.69 28.31
C ASP A 494 9.52 -8.51 29.63
N ASP A 495 8.99 -9.06 30.73
CA ASP A 495 9.60 -9.03 32.07
C ASP A 495 10.37 -10.33 32.41
N ARG A 496 10.64 -11.19 31.42
CA ARG A 496 11.23 -12.55 31.57
C ARG A 496 12.44 -12.67 32.49
N ASP A 497 13.28 -11.64 32.54
CA ASP A 497 14.52 -11.61 33.34
C ASP A 497 14.29 -11.35 34.83
N GLY A 498 13.07 -11.00 35.23
CA GLY A 498 12.71 -10.82 36.63
C GLY A 498 12.85 -9.45 37.23
N GLY A 499 12.58 -8.43 36.43
CA GLY A 499 12.50 -7.04 36.85
C GLY A 499 11.44 -6.27 36.06
N GLN A 500 11.86 -5.11 35.58
CA GLN A 500 11.17 -4.23 34.65
C GLN A 500 10.91 -4.90 33.29
N TYR A 501 9.96 -4.37 32.54
CA TYR A 501 9.76 -4.74 31.14
C TYR A 501 10.92 -4.24 30.29
N GLU A 502 11.36 -5.07 29.36
CA GLU A 502 12.38 -4.73 28.37
C GLU A 502 11.86 -5.12 26.99
N LEU A 503 12.37 -4.49 25.94
CA LEU A 503 12.00 -4.89 24.59
C LEU A 503 12.72 -6.17 24.19
N TYR A 504 11.97 -7.08 23.60
CA TYR A 504 12.42 -8.34 23.04
C TYR A 504 11.92 -8.46 21.60
N GLY A 505 12.75 -9.03 20.73
CA GLY A 505 12.42 -9.29 19.33
C GLY A 505 12.59 -10.76 18.97
N ARG A 506 11.78 -11.28 18.05
CA ARG A 506 12.01 -12.58 17.43
C ARG A 506 11.46 -12.63 16.00
N MET A 507 11.98 -13.57 15.22
CA MET A 507 11.49 -13.87 13.89
C MET A 507 10.48 -15.01 13.94
N LEU A 508 9.42 -14.88 13.15
CA LEU A 508 8.39 -15.90 12.94
C LEU A 508 8.24 -16.14 11.43
N THR A 509 7.99 -17.38 11.01
CA THR A 509 7.53 -17.68 9.64
C THR A 509 6.20 -16.97 9.34
N ALA A 510 5.79 -16.86 8.07
CA ALA A 510 4.42 -16.48 7.71
C ALA A 510 3.32 -17.32 8.41
N SER A 511 3.61 -18.59 8.75
CA SER A 511 2.71 -19.46 9.51
C SER A 511 2.83 -19.33 11.03
N LEU A 512 3.51 -18.28 11.53
CA LEU A 512 3.72 -17.97 12.95
C LEU A 512 4.54 -18.98 13.75
N ASP A 513 5.29 -19.87 13.11
CA ASP A 513 6.27 -20.71 13.78
C ASP A 513 7.55 -19.92 14.09
N PRO A 514 8.13 -20.08 15.30
CA PRO A 514 9.31 -19.32 15.68
C PRO A 514 10.55 -19.75 14.90
N LEU A 515 11.21 -18.78 14.26
CA LEU A 515 12.49 -18.95 13.56
C LEU A 515 13.69 -18.67 14.47
N THR A 516 13.53 -17.74 15.42
CA THR A 516 14.58 -17.41 16.40
C THR A 516 14.06 -17.47 17.84
N GLU A 517 14.98 -17.70 18.78
CA GLU A 517 14.71 -17.44 20.20
C GLU A 517 14.54 -15.93 20.43
N PRO A 518 13.70 -15.50 21.39
CA PRO A 518 13.51 -14.07 21.57
C PRO A 518 14.74 -13.41 22.17
N GLN A 519 15.21 -12.36 21.49
CA GLN A 519 16.43 -11.63 21.74
C GLN A 519 16.14 -10.32 22.46
N ARG A 520 16.90 -10.03 23.53
CA ARG A 520 16.79 -8.79 24.30
C ARG A 520 17.31 -7.60 23.49
N ILE A 521 16.56 -6.51 23.46
CA ILE A 521 16.86 -5.29 22.70
C ILE A 521 17.33 -4.16 23.62
N THR A 522 16.66 -3.96 24.76
CA THR A 522 16.95 -2.87 25.70
C THR A 522 17.63 -3.35 26.97
N GLN A 523 18.29 -2.43 27.69
CA GLN A 523 18.84 -2.66 29.03
C GLN A 523 18.58 -1.46 29.95
N ALA A 524 17.31 -1.20 30.23
CA ALA A 524 16.88 -0.07 31.05
C ALA A 524 16.80 -0.42 32.54
N THR A 525 16.98 0.58 33.41
CA THR A 525 16.70 0.44 34.86
C THR A 525 15.22 0.61 35.21
N GLY A 526 14.38 0.92 34.21
CA GLY A 526 12.92 1.05 34.29
C GLY A 526 12.27 0.40 33.07
N ASP A 527 10.94 0.46 32.97
CA ASP A 527 10.21 -0.24 31.90
C ASP A 527 10.53 0.35 30.51
N SER A 528 10.84 -0.51 29.54
CA SER A 528 10.84 -0.20 28.10
C SER A 528 9.59 -0.82 27.46
N VAL A 529 8.66 0.01 27.00
CA VAL A 529 7.33 -0.42 26.53
C VAL A 529 6.80 0.36 25.32
N TYR A 530 5.72 -0.14 24.71
CA TYR A 530 5.06 0.46 23.54
C TYR A 530 5.97 0.65 22.31
N PRO A 531 6.63 -0.42 21.81
CA PRO A 531 7.47 -0.31 20.64
C PRO A 531 6.66 0.09 19.38
N LYS A 532 7.24 0.98 18.57
CA LYS A 532 6.77 1.38 17.23
C LYS A 532 7.91 1.14 16.25
N LEU A 533 7.66 0.33 15.23
CA LEU A 533 8.67 -0.14 14.30
C LEU A 533 8.56 0.58 12.95
N ALA A 534 9.70 0.88 12.35
CA ALA A 534 9.81 1.29 10.96
C ALA A 534 11.06 0.68 10.34
N PHE A 535 11.03 0.38 9.03
CA PHE A 535 12.28 0.13 8.31
C PHE A 535 13.17 1.37 8.35
N GLY A 536 14.42 1.16 8.02
CA GLY A 536 15.50 2.12 8.09
C GLY A 536 16.50 1.90 6.96
N PRO A 537 17.68 2.51 7.04
CA PRO A 537 18.74 2.30 6.06
C PRO A 537 19.17 0.83 6.04
N ASP A 538 19.46 0.31 4.85
CA ASP A 538 19.95 -1.06 4.62
C ASP A 538 19.03 -2.15 5.20
N GLY A 539 17.71 -1.88 5.26
CA GLY A 539 16.73 -2.81 5.83
C GLY A 539 16.75 -2.94 7.36
N ASN A 540 17.52 -2.11 8.06
CA ASN A 540 17.49 -2.04 9.52
C ASN A 540 16.08 -1.69 10.03
N VAL A 541 15.76 -2.05 11.27
CA VAL A 541 14.47 -1.70 11.88
C VAL A 541 14.70 -0.72 13.02
N GLY A 542 14.26 0.52 12.84
CA GLY A 542 14.18 1.53 13.89
C GLY A 542 13.04 1.23 14.85
N ILE A 543 13.26 1.50 16.14
CA ILE A 543 12.32 1.24 17.22
C ILE A 543 12.18 2.50 18.07
N LEU A 544 11.00 3.11 18.02
CA LEU A 544 10.59 4.18 18.93
C LEU A 544 9.79 3.57 20.07
N PHE A 545 10.08 3.94 21.32
CA PHE A 545 9.45 3.30 22.48
C PHE A 545 9.45 4.23 23.70
N ARG A 546 8.57 3.94 24.65
CA ARG A 546 8.62 4.57 25.98
C ARG A 546 9.68 3.88 26.82
N ASP A 547 10.50 4.65 27.52
CA ASP A 547 11.46 4.13 28.48
C ASP A 547 11.52 4.97 29.76
N ASP A 548 11.51 4.28 30.88
CA ASP A 548 11.41 4.88 32.21
C ASP A 548 12.77 4.88 32.96
N ARG A 549 13.90 4.61 32.28
CA ARG A 549 15.25 4.51 32.90
C ARG A 549 15.70 5.74 33.66
N LEU A 550 15.14 6.91 33.35
CA LEU A 550 15.48 8.18 34.00
C LEU A 550 14.57 8.50 35.21
N GLY A 551 13.65 7.60 35.57
CA GLY A 551 12.67 7.78 36.64
C GLY A 551 11.39 8.50 36.20
N GLU A 552 11.40 9.12 35.02
CA GLU A 552 10.24 9.70 34.33
C GLU A 552 10.02 8.98 32.99
N GLN A 553 8.79 9.04 32.46
CA GLN A 553 8.45 8.41 31.18
C GLN A 553 8.92 9.28 30.02
N HIS A 554 9.86 8.75 29.23
CA HIS A 554 10.40 9.41 28.06
C HIS A 554 10.24 8.56 26.81
N VAL A 555 10.35 9.19 25.64
CA VAL A 555 10.44 8.46 24.37
C VAL A 555 11.91 8.31 23.99
N PHE A 556 12.30 7.10 23.63
CA PHE A 556 13.64 6.74 23.19
C PHE A 556 13.59 6.04 21.83
N PHE A 557 14.74 6.03 21.16
CA PHE A 557 14.98 5.37 19.89
C PHE A 557 16.15 4.38 20.01
N THR A 558 16.00 3.21 19.41
CA THR A 558 17.07 2.23 19.15
C THR A 558 16.82 1.56 17.81
N ARG A 559 17.69 0.64 17.38
CA ARG A 559 17.51 -0.10 16.14
C ARG A 559 18.05 -1.52 16.20
N LEU A 560 17.44 -2.35 15.37
CA LEU A 560 17.93 -3.66 15.00
C LEU A 560 18.66 -3.57 13.67
N GLY A 561 19.88 -4.08 13.64
CA GLY A 561 20.66 -4.29 12.44
C GLY A 561 20.18 -5.53 11.72
N CYS A 562 20.05 -5.44 10.41
CA CYS A 562 19.74 -6.61 9.61
C CYS A 562 21.00 -7.38 9.18
N LEU A 563 20.91 -8.71 9.19
CA LEU A 563 21.95 -9.63 8.73
C LEU A 563 21.41 -10.53 7.61
N ALA A 564 21.32 -10.00 6.39
CA ALA A 564 21.06 -10.78 5.18
C ALA A 564 22.21 -11.75 4.88
N GLY A 565 21.93 -12.92 4.32
CA GLY A 565 22.96 -13.83 3.80
C GLY A 565 23.85 -14.54 4.83
N THR A 566 23.61 -14.37 6.13
CA THR A 566 24.37 -15.09 7.16
C THR A 566 23.58 -16.32 7.63
N THR A 567 24.13 -17.50 7.36
CA THR A 567 23.63 -18.74 7.96
C THR A 567 23.56 -18.53 9.48
N PRO A 568 22.41 -18.77 10.13
CA PRO A 568 22.32 -18.60 11.58
C PRO A 568 23.45 -19.39 12.25
N PRO A 569 24.15 -18.83 13.25
CA PRO A 569 25.18 -19.58 13.95
C PRO A 569 24.53 -20.87 14.46
N ASN A 570 25.09 -22.01 14.04
CA ASN A 570 24.61 -23.33 14.45
C ASN A 570 24.39 -23.36 15.98
N PRO A 571 23.28 -23.97 16.44
CA PRO A 571 22.83 -23.91 17.84
C PRO A 571 23.86 -24.42 18.85
#